data_AF-M8CB95-F1
#
_entry.id   AF-M8CB95-F1
#
_cell.length_a   1.000
_cell.length_b   1.000
_cell.length_c   1.000
_cell.angle_alpha   90.00
_cell.angle_beta   90.00
_cell.angle_gamma   90.00
#
_symmetry.space_group_name_H-M   'P 1'
#
loop_
_entity.id
_entity.type
_entity.pdbx_description
1 polymer ?
#
loop_
_entity_poly.entity_id
_entity_poly.type
_entity_poly.pdbx_seq_one_letter_code
_entity_poly.pdbx_strand_id
1 'polypeptide(L)'
;MAEQRKQHLQSYKEEIRKMQELARSYSQRIIDDYQKLSSELESKMHDLDSVSKHLDELDPQSIPQIRNYEQEKHEKEEQVTLLLEQERNAKQYSLDKLASQISSNYKQEKNEKEKEAALLLELRQERMRIVKKVALLLEQETKAQQRSLDELASKISSNYEKEENEKEKEAALLLELEQERMQKEKQVALLLEQERSAKQLSFDKLASLISSNNEQEKNEGKQVAILFHISEEERNAKQKLELENKQLQSQLEAMEHMQGDEDSESKKKMAEQIQELEEHCDTLQSFAQTLVIKERNANDELQLARKALIRGFQDLITGQTSIGIKRMGMLDQESLEKAFQQKLSEHDAALFCAKWEAEIFSIKSISLN
;
A
#
# COMPACT_ATOMS: atom_id res chain seq x y z
N MET A 1 130.25 -111.31 -30.59
CA MET A 1 128.84 -111.60 -30.95
C MET A 1 127.97 -112.01 -29.76
N ALA A 2 128.49 -112.67 -28.70
CA ALA A 2 127.67 -113.10 -27.54
C ALA A 2 127.40 -112.01 -26.48
N GLU A 3 128.37 -111.14 -26.18
CA GLU A 3 128.26 -110.10 -25.13
C GLU A 3 127.18 -109.03 -25.44
N GLN A 4 127.14 -108.54 -26.68
CA GLN A 4 126.17 -107.52 -27.14
C GLN A 4 124.73 -108.03 -27.10
N ARG A 5 124.50 -109.33 -27.37
CA ARG A 5 123.17 -109.94 -27.24
C ARG A 5 122.68 -109.95 -25.79
N LYS A 6 123.58 -110.14 -24.84
CA LYS A 6 123.25 -110.17 -23.40
C LYS A 6 122.88 -108.78 -22.89
N GLN A 7 123.64 -107.75 -23.27
CA GLN A 7 123.32 -106.36 -22.95
C GLN A 7 122.00 -105.90 -23.58
N HIS A 8 121.75 -106.23 -24.86
CA HIS A 8 120.46 -105.92 -25.49
C HIS A 8 119.28 -106.63 -24.82
N LEU A 9 119.44 -107.91 -24.44
CA LEU A 9 118.39 -108.63 -23.73
C LEU A 9 118.13 -108.04 -22.33
N GLN A 10 119.15 -107.56 -21.65
CA GLN A 10 119.03 -106.97 -20.33
C GLN A 10 118.38 -105.59 -20.40
N SER A 11 118.75 -104.75 -21.36
CA SER A 11 118.08 -103.48 -21.66
C SER A 11 116.61 -103.69 -22.06
N TYR A 12 116.32 -104.69 -22.89
CA TYR A 12 114.94 -105.04 -23.27
C TYR A 12 114.10 -105.49 -22.06
N LYS A 13 114.67 -106.29 -21.15
CA LYS A 13 113.99 -106.70 -19.91
C LYS A 13 113.72 -105.52 -18.99
N GLU A 14 114.67 -104.59 -18.86
CA GLU A 14 114.51 -103.37 -18.07
C GLU A 14 113.40 -102.47 -18.64
N GLU A 15 113.35 -102.35 -19.98
CA GLU A 15 112.34 -101.56 -20.67
C GLU A 15 110.93 -102.17 -20.51
N ILE A 16 110.81 -103.51 -20.58
CA ILE A 16 109.56 -104.22 -20.25
C ILE A 16 109.13 -103.91 -18.81
N ARG A 17 110.07 -103.90 -17.86
CA ARG A 17 109.75 -103.66 -16.45
C ARG A 17 109.23 -102.25 -16.24
N LYS A 18 109.88 -101.25 -16.84
CA LYS A 18 109.40 -99.85 -16.85
C LYS A 18 108.03 -99.74 -17.51
N MET A 19 107.82 -100.39 -18.66
CA MET A 19 106.51 -100.39 -19.31
C MET A 19 105.43 -101.03 -18.43
N GLN A 20 105.75 -102.11 -17.72
CA GLN A 20 104.83 -102.77 -16.79
C GLN A 20 104.54 -101.91 -15.55
N GLU A 21 105.54 -101.23 -14.98
CA GLU A 21 105.35 -100.31 -13.86
C GLU A 21 104.54 -99.09 -14.27
N LEU A 22 104.82 -98.52 -15.44
CA LEU A 22 104.06 -97.41 -16.01
C LEU A 22 102.61 -97.83 -16.25
N ALA A 23 102.38 -99.00 -16.85
CA ALA A 23 101.04 -99.54 -17.07
C ALA A 23 100.28 -99.78 -15.76
N ARG A 24 100.93 -100.37 -14.73
CA ARG A 24 100.33 -100.55 -13.40
C ARG A 24 99.99 -99.22 -12.74
N SER A 25 100.88 -98.23 -12.84
CA SER A 25 100.65 -96.89 -12.30
C SER A 25 99.46 -96.21 -12.99
N TYR A 26 99.37 -96.31 -14.32
CA TYR A 26 98.23 -95.79 -15.07
C TYR A 26 96.93 -96.52 -14.70
N SER A 27 96.92 -97.85 -14.63
CA SER A 27 95.73 -98.60 -14.24
C SER A 27 95.29 -98.26 -12.81
N GLN A 28 96.21 -98.10 -11.86
CA GLN A 28 95.87 -97.72 -10.50
C GLN A 28 95.24 -96.33 -10.44
N ARG A 29 95.80 -95.35 -11.15
CA ARG A 29 95.23 -94.00 -11.21
C ARG A 29 93.80 -94.01 -11.77
N ILE A 30 93.56 -94.78 -12.83
CA ILE A 30 92.21 -94.94 -13.39
C ILE A 30 91.24 -95.54 -12.36
N ILE A 31 91.69 -96.53 -11.59
CA ILE A 31 90.88 -97.14 -10.53
C ILE A 31 90.59 -96.13 -9.42
N ASP A 32 91.60 -95.38 -8.97
CA ASP A 32 91.45 -94.38 -7.91
C ASP A 32 90.50 -93.24 -8.34
N ASP A 33 90.66 -92.76 -9.58
CA ASP A 33 89.78 -91.73 -10.17
C ASP A 33 88.34 -92.25 -10.31
N TYR A 34 88.16 -93.50 -10.74
CA TYR A 34 86.85 -94.14 -10.83
C TYR A 34 86.19 -94.28 -9.45
N GLN A 35 86.95 -94.71 -8.43
CA GLN A 35 86.44 -94.83 -7.06
C GLN A 35 86.03 -93.47 -6.50
N LYS A 36 86.85 -92.43 -6.71
CA LYS A 36 86.54 -91.07 -6.25
C LYS A 36 85.27 -90.54 -6.92
N LEU A 37 85.15 -90.71 -8.24
CA LEU A 37 83.97 -90.29 -8.99
C LEU A 37 82.72 -91.04 -8.54
N SER A 38 82.85 -92.34 -8.24
CA SER A 38 81.76 -93.15 -7.70
C SER A 38 81.29 -92.62 -6.34
N SER A 39 82.22 -92.30 -5.42
CA SER A 39 81.88 -91.73 -4.12
C SER A 39 81.24 -90.33 -4.23
N GLU A 40 81.71 -89.48 -5.15
CA GLU A 40 81.08 -88.19 -5.41
C GLU A 40 79.65 -88.34 -5.98
N LEU A 41 79.45 -89.32 -6.87
CA LEU A 41 78.13 -89.61 -7.43
C LEU A 41 77.17 -90.11 -6.34
N GLU A 42 77.62 -91.04 -5.49
CA GLU A 42 76.83 -91.55 -4.37
C GLU A 42 76.45 -90.44 -3.38
N SER A 43 77.38 -89.53 -3.06
CA SER A 43 77.09 -88.35 -2.24
C SER A 43 76.03 -87.46 -2.87
N LYS A 44 76.15 -87.16 -4.17
CA LYS A 44 75.16 -86.33 -4.87
C LYS A 44 73.80 -87.01 -4.98
N MET A 45 73.77 -88.33 -5.17
CA MET A 45 72.52 -89.09 -5.15
C MET A 45 71.84 -88.99 -3.78
N HIS A 46 72.61 -89.09 -2.69
CA HIS A 46 72.06 -88.95 -1.35
C HIS A 46 71.54 -87.54 -1.06
N ASP A 47 72.24 -86.50 -1.53
CA ASP A 47 71.79 -85.12 -1.42
C ASP A 47 70.48 -84.90 -2.19
N LEU A 48 70.38 -85.42 -3.43
CA LEU A 48 69.17 -85.34 -4.23
C LEU A 48 67.99 -86.08 -3.59
N ASP A 49 68.21 -87.28 -3.04
CA ASP A 49 67.17 -88.02 -2.31
C ASP A 49 66.71 -87.26 -1.06
N SER A 50 67.62 -86.58 -0.37
CA SER A 50 67.29 -85.76 0.80
C SER A 50 66.45 -84.54 0.40
N VAL A 51 66.80 -83.88 -0.70
CA VAL A 51 66.04 -82.75 -1.26
C VAL A 51 64.67 -83.20 -1.76
N SER A 52 64.58 -84.34 -2.46
CA SER A 52 63.31 -84.90 -2.93
C SER A 52 62.36 -85.18 -1.77
N LYS A 53 62.84 -85.80 -0.69
CA LYS A 53 62.04 -86.05 0.51
C LYS A 53 61.56 -84.76 1.16
N HIS A 54 62.39 -83.74 1.23
CA HIS A 54 61.99 -82.46 1.80
C HIS A 54 60.92 -81.75 0.95
N LEU A 55 60.98 -81.88 -0.38
CA LEU A 55 59.95 -81.36 -1.27
C LEU A 55 58.63 -82.14 -1.10
N ASP A 56 58.69 -83.46 -1.03
CA ASP A 56 57.52 -84.32 -0.79
C ASP A 56 56.88 -84.06 0.59
N GLU A 57 57.64 -83.61 1.60
CA GLU A 57 57.15 -83.23 2.93
C GLU A 57 56.51 -81.82 2.98
N LEU A 58 56.96 -80.89 2.13
CA LEU A 58 56.49 -79.50 2.11
C LEU A 58 55.16 -79.33 1.34
N ASP A 59 54.98 -80.05 0.23
CA ASP A 59 53.77 -79.97 -0.61
C ASP A 59 52.44 -80.29 0.14
N PRO A 60 52.37 -81.30 1.03
CA PRO A 60 51.14 -81.64 1.74
C PRO A 60 50.67 -80.61 2.78
N GLN A 61 51.57 -79.78 3.34
CA GLN A 61 51.21 -78.87 4.44
C GLN A 61 50.82 -77.46 3.98
N SER A 62 51.36 -76.96 2.86
CA SER A 62 51.03 -75.62 2.37
C SER A 62 49.71 -75.57 1.57
N ILE A 63 49.35 -76.63 0.84
CA ILE A 63 48.12 -76.68 0.03
C ILE A 63 46.84 -76.54 0.87
N PRO A 64 46.68 -77.23 2.03
CA PRO A 64 45.50 -77.06 2.89
C PRO A 64 45.38 -75.65 3.48
N GLN A 65 46.51 -75.01 3.83
CA GLN A 65 46.51 -73.65 4.38
C GLN A 65 46.05 -72.61 3.34
N ILE A 66 46.60 -72.67 2.12
CA ILE A 66 46.20 -71.78 1.03
C ILE A 66 44.71 -71.96 0.72
N ARG A 67 44.23 -73.20 0.62
CA ARG A 67 42.81 -73.50 0.41
C ARG A 67 41.92 -72.94 1.51
N ASN A 68 42.32 -73.06 2.78
CA ASN A 68 41.58 -72.51 3.91
C ASN A 68 41.53 -70.98 3.84
N TYR A 69 42.65 -70.30 3.51
CA TYR A 69 42.67 -68.85 3.36
C TYR A 69 41.80 -68.37 2.18
N GLU A 70 41.81 -69.09 1.06
CA GLU A 70 40.96 -68.78 -0.09
C GLU A 70 39.47 -68.96 0.24
N GLN A 71 39.11 -70.02 0.98
CA GLN A 71 37.75 -70.24 1.47
C GLN A 71 37.33 -69.13 2.45
N GLU A 72 38.15 -68.80 3.44
CA GLU A 72 37.85 -67.75 4.41
C GLU A 72 37.73 -66.37 3.73
N LYS A 73 38.56 -66.10 2.72
CA LYS A 73 38.46 -64.90 1.89
C LYS A 73 37.13 -64.87 1.12
N HIS A 74 36.76 -65.97 0.47
CA HIS A 74 35.50 -66.09 -0.27
C HIS A 74 34.29 -65.91 0.66
N GLU A 75 34.30 -66.55 1.84
CA GLU A 75 33.25 -66.40 2.86
C GLU A 75 33.11 -64.94 3.33
N LYS A 76 34.23 -64.25 3.57
CA LYS A 76 34.22 -62.83 3.93
C LYS A 76 33.73 -61.95 2.79
N GLU A 77 34.10 -62.24 1.55
CA GLU A 77 33.62 -61.53 0.36
C GLU A 77 32.10 -61.70 0.20
N GLU A 78 31.57 -62.91 0.40
CA GLU A 78 30.11 -63.17 0.40
C GLU A 78 29.37 -62.47 1.54
N GLN A 79 29.95 -62.40 2.73
CA GLN A 79 29.34 -61.65 3.84
C GLN A 79 29.28 -60.15 3.54
N VAL A 80 30.33 -59.58 2.95
CA VAL A 80 30.36 -58.17 2.55
C VAL A 80 29.31 -57.88 1.47
N THR A 81 29.18 -58.74 0.46
CA THR A 81 28.15 -58.55 -0.58
C THR A 81 26.74 -58.62 0.00
N LEU A 82 26.48 -59.56 0.91
CA LEU A 82 25.19 -59.68 1.59
C LEU A 82 24.87 -58.44 2.44
N LEU A 83 25.82 -57.92 3.23
CA LEU A 83 25.63 -56.72 4.04
C LEU A 83 25.36 -55.48 3.18
N LEU A 84 26.10 -55.32 2.07
CA LEU A 84 25.86 -54.23 1.11
C LEU A 84 24.48 -54.32 0.48
N GLU A 85 24.00 -55.52 0.17
CA GLU A 85 22.65 -55.73 -0.38
C GLU A 85 21.56 -55.41 0.66
N GLN A 86 21.75 -55.82 1.92
CA GLN A 86 20.85 -55.45 3.03
C GLN A 86 20.77 -53.94 3.21
N GLU A 87 21.92 -53.25 3.23
CA GLU A 87 21.96 -51.78 3.31
C GLU A 87 21.25 -51.13 2.12
N ARG A 88 21.48 -51.64 0.91
CA ARG A 88 20.83 -51.13 -0.30
C ARG A 88 19.32 -51.26 -0.20
N ASN A 89 18.83 -52.42 0.24
CA ASN A 89 17.41 -52.68 0.39
C ASN A 89 16.77 -51.81 1.49
N ALA A 90 17.45 -51.61 2.62
CA ALA A 90 16.99 -50.72 3.68
C ALA A 90 16.91 -49.25 3.22
N LYS A 91 17.93 -48.78 2.48
CA LYS A 91 17.94 -47.43 1.88
C LYS A 91 16.83 -47.28 0.84
N GLN A 92 16.62 -48.29 -0.01
CA GLN A 92 15.55 -48.31 -1.00
C GLN A 92 14.17 -48.23 -0.35
N TYR A 93 13.92 -49.03 0.68
CA TYR A 93 12.66 -48.98 1.43
C TYR A 93 12.40 -47.61 2.06
N SER A 94 13.45 -46.99 2.63
CA SER A 94 13.35 -45.64 3.19
C SER A 94 13.01 -44.59 2.12
N LEU A 95 13.65 -44.69 0.95
CA LEU A 95 13.38 -43.83 -0.21
C LEU A 95 11.94 -43.99 -0.72
N ASP A 96 11.46 -45.22 -0.88
CA ASP A 96 10.10 -45.49 -1.35
C ASP A 96 9.03 -44.96 -0.37
N LYS A 97 9.30 -45.07 0.93
CA LYS A 97 8.45 -44.49 1.98
C LYS A 97 8.40 -42.97 1.89
N LEU A 98 9.56 -42.32 1.72
CA LEU A 98 9.65 -40.87 1.59
C LEU A 98 8.97 -40.38 0.30
N ALA A 99 9.16 -41.07 -0.82
CA ALA A 99 8.47 -40.78 -2.08
C ALA A 99 6.94 -40.90 -1.94
N SER A 100 6.47 -41.92 -1.24
CA SER A 100 5.03 -42.11 -0.95
C SER A 100 4.47 -40.97 -0.09
N GLN A 101 5.21 -40.52 0.92
CA GLN A 101 4.83 -39.37 1.75
C GLN A 101 4.78 -38.07 0.95
N ILE A 102 5.80 -37.79 0.13
CA ILE A 102 5.82 -36.59 -0.73
C ILE A 102 4.62 -36.59 -1.68
N SER A 103 4.33 -37.73 -2.32
CA SER A 103 3.18 -37.86 -3.23
C SER A 103 1.85 -37.64 -2.50
N SER A 104 1.72 -38.16 -1.28
CA SER A 104 0.54 -37.94 -0.42
C SER A 104 0.38 -36.46 -0.06
N ASN A 105 1.45 -35.82 0.42
CA ASN A 105 1.42 -34.41 0.81
C ASN A 105 1.11 -33.50 -0.37
N TYR A 106 1.73 -33.75 -1.53
CA TYR A 106 1.44 -32.98 -2.74
C TYR A 106 -0.03 -33.08 -3.17
N LYS A 107 -0.63 -34.28 -3.08
CA LYS A 107 -2.07 -34.46 -3.36
C LYS A 107 -2.94 -33.69 -2.37
N GLN A 108 -2.60 -33.70 -1.08
CA GLN A 108 -3.33 -32.94 -0.06
C GLN A 108 -3.24 -31.44 -0.32
N GLU A 109 -2.03 -30.91 -0.51
CA GLU A 109 -1.81 -29.48 -0.78
C GLU A 109 -2.52 -29.03 -2.07
N LYS A 110 -2.49 -29.87 -3.12
CA LYS A 110 -3.24 -29.59 -4.35
C LYS A 110 -4.75 -29.49 -4.08
N ASN A 111 -5.31 -30.44 -3.34
CA ASN A 111 -6.74 -30.45 -3.01
C ASN A 111 -7.13 -29.24 -2.11
N GLU A 112 -6.25 -28.83 -1.20
CA GLU A 112 -6.46 -27.64 -0.36
C GLU A 112 -6.48 -26.36 -1.20
N LYS A 113 -5.52 -26.19 -2.13
CA LYS A 113 -5.50 -25.07 -3.07
C LYS A 113 -6.73 -25.02 -3.97
N GLU A 114 -7.22 -26.17 -4.42
CA GLU A 114 -8.45 -26.26 -5.22
C GLU A 114 -9.69 -25.82 -4.40
N LYS A 115 -9.78 -26.20 -3.12
CA LYS A 115 -10.84 -25.74 -2.22
C LYS A 115 -10.77 -24.24 -1.95
N GLU A 116 -9.57 -23.71 -1.71
CA GLU A 116 -9.36 -22.28 -1.50
C GLU A 116 -9.74 -21.47 -2.75
N ALA A 117 -9.37 -21.93 -3.94
CA ALA A 117 -9.76 -21.31 -5.20
C ALA A 117 -11.28 -21.30 -5.41
N ALA A 118 -11.98 -22.39 -5.04
CA ALA A 118 -13.43 -22.46 -5.11
C ALA A 118 -14.10 -21.45 -4.15
N LEU A 119 -13.61 -21.34 -2.91
CA LEU A 119 -14.12 -20.38 -1.92
C LEU A 119 -13.89 -18.92 -2.38
N LEU A 120 -12.72 -18.62 -2.94
CA LEU A 120 -12.42 -17.31 -3.53
C LEU A 120 -13.37 -16.95 -4.67
N LEU A 121 -13.77 -17.93 -5.49
CA LEU A 121 -14.72 -17.73 -6.57
C LEU A 121 -16.12 -17.38 -6.03
N GLU A 122 -16.59 -18.09 -5.00
CA GLU A 122 -17.87 -17.80 -4.34
C GLU A 122 -17.88 -16.41 -3.71
N LEU A 123 -16.83 -16.04 -2.96
CA LEU A 123 -16.67 -14.70 -2.39
C LEU A 123 -16.69 -13.61 -3.46
N ARG A 124 -16.06 -13.86 -4.62
CA ARG A 124 -16.07 -12.92 -5.75
C ARG A 124 -17.46 -12.75 -6.36
N GLN A 125 -18.23 -13.84 -6.46
CA GLN A 125 -19.61 -13.78 -6.95
C GLN A 125 -20.52 -13.00 -5.99
N GLU A 126 -20.37 -13.22 -4.68
CA GLU A 126 -21.18 -12.52 -3.68
C GLU A 126 -20.83 -11.03 -3.60
N ARG A 127 -19.54 -10.69 -3.67
CA ARG A 127 -19.11 -9.29 -3.82
C ARG A 127 -19.73 -8.63 -5.05
N MET A 128 -19.83 -9.36 -6.17
CA MET A 128 -20.47 -8.83 -7.38
C MET A 128 -21.98 -8.61 -7.20
N ARG A 129 -22.69 -9.49 -6.48
CA ARG A 129 -24.11 -9.26 -6.13
C ARG A 129 -24.28 -7.99 -5.29
N ILE A 130 -23.44 -7.82 -4.27
CA ILE A 130 -23.49 -6.66 -3.38
C ILE A 130 -23.23 -5.37 -4.17
N VAL A 131 -22.18 -5.34 -5.00
CA VAL A 131 -21.85 -4.18 -5.84
C VAL A 131 -23.01 -3.83 -6.78
N LYS A 132 -23.63 -4.82 -7.42
CA LYS A 132 -24.82 -4.58 -8.27
C LYS A 132 -25.98 -3.99 -7.47
N LYS A 133 -26.26 -4.50 -6.27
CA LYS A 133 -27.32 -3.98 -5.40
C LYS A 133 -27.05 -2.54 -4.97
N VAL A 134 -25.82 -2.24 -4.58
CA VAL A 134 -25.40 -0.88 -4.19
C VAL A 134 -25.53 0.09 -5.36
N ALA A 135 -25.11 -0.31 -6.57
CA ALA A 135 -25.24 0.53 -7.76
C ALA A 135 -26.71 0.89 -8.06
N LEU A 136 -27.63 -0.08 -7.94
CA LEU A 136 -29.06 0.17 -8.13
C LEU A 136 -29.64 1.12 -7.09
N LEU A 137 -29.26 0.97 -5.82
CA LEU A 137 -29.73 1.86 -4.75
C LEU A 137 -29.21 3.29 -4.94
N LEU A 138 -27.93 3.46 -5.34
CA LEU A 138 -27.38 4.76 -5.67
C LEU A 138 -28.09 5.41 -6.87
N GLU A 139 -28.45 4.63 -7.89
CA GLU A 139 -29.21 5.14 -9.04
C GLU A 139 -30.63 5.56 -8.65
N GLN A 140 -31.28 4.83 -7.74
CA GLN A 140 -32.59 5.20 -7.22
C GLN A 140 -32.54 6.49 -6.40
N GLU A 141 -31.55 6.60 -5.51
CA GLU A 141 -31.36 7.78 -4.66
C GLU A 141 -31.08 9.04 -5.47
N THR A 142 -30.16 8.95 -6.45
CA THR A 142 -29.85 10.08 -7.35
C THR A 142 -31.08 10.53 -8.15
N LYS A 143 -31.91 9.60 -8.64
CA LYS A 143 -33.17 9.94 -9.31
C LYS A 143 -34.20 10.57 -8.37
N ALA A 144 -34.27 10.13 -7.11
CA ALA A 144 -35.18 10.72 -6.12
C ALA A 144 -34.77 12.15 -5.78
N GLN A 145 -33.47 12.38 -5.56
CA GLN A 145 -32.90 13.70 -5.31
C GLN A 145 -33.15 14.64 -6.49
N GLN A 146 -32.94 14.17 -7.72
CA GLN A 146 -33.21 14.98 -8.92
C GLN A 146 -34.69 15.41 -9.00
N ARG A 147 -35.63 14.49 -8.74
CA ARG A 147 -37.07 14.81 -8.76
C ARG A 147 -37.44 15.87 -7.71
N SER A 148 -36.88 15.76 -6.51
CA SER A 148 -37.10 16.76 -5.46
C SER A 148 -36.56 18.13 -5.86
N LEU A 149 -35.40 18.17 -6.51
CA LEU A 149 -34.78 19.39 -7.00
C LEU A 149 -35.60 20.04 -8.12
N ASP A 150 -36.11 19.24 -9.06
CA ASP A 150 -37.00 19.71 -10.13
C ASP A 150 -38.32 20.26 -9.57
N GLU A 151 -38.88 19.64 -8.53
CA GLU A 151 -40.11 20.10 -7.87
C GLU A 151 -39.89 21.44 -7.15
N LEU A 152 -38.77 21.60 -6.44
CA LEU A 152 -38.37 22.88 -5.84
C LEU A 152 -38.17 23.96 -6.89
N ALA A 153 -37.48 23.66 -7.99
CA ALA A 153 -37.28 24.61 -9.09
C ALA A 153 -38.62 25.06 -9.72
N SER A 154 -39.56 24.14 -9.87
CA SER A 154 -40.92 24.44 -10.35
C SER A 154 -41.69 25.34 -9.37
N LYS A 155 -41.65 25.05 -8.07
CA LYS A 155 -42.26 25.89 -7.02
C LYS A 155 -41.67 27.30 -6.99
N ILE A 156 -40.35 27.40 -7.09
CA ILE A 156 -39.63 28.69 -7.14
C ILE A 156 -40.09 29.50 -8.36
N SER A 157 -40.12 28.88 -9.55
CA SER A 157 -40.55 29.55 -10.78
C SER A 157 -41.99 30.05 -10.69
N SER A 158 -42.91 29.22 -10.17
CA SER A 158 -44.32 29.61 -9.98
C SER A 158 -44.48 30.76 -8.98
N ASN A 159 -43.67 30.80 -7.91
CA ASN A 159 -43.71 31.89 -6.95
C ASN A 159 -43.18 33.20 -7.55
N TYR A 160 -42.09 33.14 -8.32
CA TYR A 160 -41.59 34.32 -9.05
C TYR A 160 -42.64 34.88 -10.01
N GLU A 161 -43.32 34.04 -10.78
CA GLU A 161 -44.41 34.48 -11.66
C GLU A 161 -45.55 35.14 -10.89
N LYS A 162 -45.93 34.62 -9.72
CA LYS A 162 -46.97 35.23 -8.87
C LYS A 162 -46.55 36.60 -8.36
N GLU A 163 -45.34 36.73 -7.83
CA GLU A 163 -44.81 38.02 -7.36
C GLU A 163 -44.72 39.05 -8.49
N GLU A 164 -44.33 38.63 -9.69
CA GLU A 164 -44.27 39.51 -10.85
C GLU A 164 -45.67 40.01 -11.25
N ASN A 165 -46.65 39.10 -11.31
CA ASN A 165 -48.05 39.45 -11.57
C ASN A 165 -48.65 40.37 -10.48
N GLU A 166 -48.28 40.20 -9.22
CA GLU A 166 -48.73 41.08 -8.12
C GLU A 166 -48.12 42.48 -8.27
N LYS A 167 -46.82 42.59 -8.57
CA LYS A 167 -46.16 43.88 -8.84
C LYS A 167 -46.77 44.61 -10.03
N GLU A 168 -47.11 43.90 -11.10
CA GLU A 168 -47.79 44.49 -12.25
C GLU A 168 -49.17 45.05 -11.87
N LYS A 169 -49.94 44.33 -11.05
CA LYS A 169 -51.24 44.80 -10.54
C LYS A 169 -51.09 46.04 -9.65
N GLU A 170 -50.12 46.04 -8.74
CA GLU A 170 -49.83 47.20 -7.88
C GLU A 170 -49.44 48.43 -8.72
N ALA A 171 -48.58 48.24 -9.74
CA ALA A 171 -48.18 49.31 -10.64
C ALA A 171 -49.37 49.88 -11.45
N ALA A 172 -50.28 49.00 -11.91
CA ALA A 172 -51.51 49.42 -12.59
C ALA A 172 -52.44 50.23 -11.68
N LEU A 173 -52.61 49.80 -10.43
CA LEU A 173 -53.44 50.51 -9.44
C LEU A 173 -52.87 51.90 -9.12
N LEU A 174 -51.55 52.01 -8.96
CA LEU A 174 -50.88 53.29 -8.74
C LEU A 174 -51.08 54.25 -9.92
N LEU A 175 -51.02 53.75 -11.15
CA LEU A 175 -51.26 54.56 -12.35
C LEU A 175 -52.69 55.10 -12.38
N GLU A 176 -53.68 54.29 -12.02
CA GLU A 176 -55.09 54.67 -12.00
C GLU A 176 -55.37 55.73 -10.92
N LEU A 177 -54.81 55.56 -9.71
CA LEU A 177 -54.90 56.56 -8.64
C LEU A 177 -54.25 57.90 -9.03
N GLU A 178 -53.12 57.87 -9.73
CA GLU A 178 -52.46 59.09 -10.23
C GLU A 178 -53.33 59.81 -11.28
N GLN A 179 -53.97 59.06 -12.18
CA GLN A 179 -54.92 59.63 -13.16
C GLN A 179 -56.12 60.28 -12.48
N GLU A 180 -56.71 59.64 -11.46
CA GLU A 180 -57.79 60.24 -10.67
C GLU A 180 -57.35 61.51 -9.95
N ARG A 181 -56.17 61.50 -9.33
CA ARG A 181 -55.62 62.69 -8.65
C ARG A 181 -55.51 63.85 -9.63
N MET A 182 -54.97 63.60 -10.83
CA MET A 182 -54.84 64.60 -11.89
C MET A 182 -56.20 65.12 -12.36
N GLN A 183 -57.24 64.29 -12.42
CA GLN A 183 -58.60 64.74 -12.73
C GLN A 183 -59.18 65.63 -11.63
N LYS A 184 -59.04 65.23 -10.37
CA LYS A 184 -59.49 66.02 -9.21
C LYS A 184 -58.76 67.37 -9.14
N GLU A 185 -57.45 67.39 -9.35
CA GLU A 185 -56.66 68.63 -9.42
C GLU A 185 -57.14 69.57 -10.53
N LYS A 186 -57.40 69.05 -11.73
CA LYS A 186 -57.99 69.84 -12.84
C LYS A 186 -59.36 70.41 -12.45
N GLN A 187 -60.20 69.64 -11.78
CA GLN A 187 -61.53 70.07 -11.36
C GLN A 187 -61.47 71.17 -10.29
N VAL A 188 -60.56 71.05 -9.32
CA VAL A 188 -60.29 72.09 -8.31
C VAL A 188 -59.77 73.37 -8.95
N ALA A 189 -58.83 73.27 -9.91
CA ALA A 189 -58.31 74.43 -10.63
C ALA A 189 -59.43 75.20 -11.37
N LEU A 190 -60.36 74.47 -12.01
CA LEU A 190 -61.52 75.07 -12.67
C LEU A 190 -62.44 75.83 -11.69
N LEU A 191 -62.75 75.22 -10.54
CA LEU A 191 -63.58 75.85 -9.51
C LEU A 191 -62.93 77.12 -8.94
N LEU A 192 -61.62 77.08 -8.69
CA LEU A 192 -60.87 78.26 -8.23
C LEU A 192 -60.90 79.40 -9.25
N GLU A 193 -60.85 79.09 -10.55
CA GLU A 193 -60.92 80.10 -11.60
C GLU A 193 -62.31 80.72 -11.74
N GLN A 194 -63.37 79.91 -11.60
CA GLN A 194 -64.74 80.40 -11.50
C GLN A 194 -64.93 81.32 -10.30
N GLU A 195 -64.39 80.94 -9.13
CA GLU A 195 -64.48 81.74 -7.91
C GLU A 195 -63.69 83.05 -8.03
N ARG A 196 -62.48 83.01 -8.61
CA ARG A 196 -61.70 84.23 -8.92
C ARG A 196 -62.47 85.15 -9.85
N SER A 197 -63.09 84.61 -10.90
CA SER A 197 -63.91 85.38 -11.83
C SER A 197 -65.12 86.01 -11.14
N ALA A 198 -65.81 85.27 -10.27
CA ALA A 198 -66.95 85.78 -9.50
C ALA A 198 -66.53 86.86 -8.49
N LYS A 199 -65.39 86.67 -7.80
CA LYS A 199 -64.80 87.67 -6.90
C LYS A 199 -64.35 88.92 -7.66
N GLN A 200 -63.79 88.76 -8.87
CA GLN A 200 -63.44 89.90 -9.72
C GLN A 200 -64.69 90.68 -10.13
N LEU A 201 -65.76 89.98 -10.55
CA LEU A 201 -67.03 90.61 -10.91
C LEU A 201 -67.68 91.33 -9.73
N SER A 202 -67.61 90.77 -8.52
CA SER A 202 -68.11 91.43 -7.31
C SER A 202 -67.23 92.60 -6.90
N PHE A 203 -65.91 92.49 -7.06
CA PHE A 203 -64.95 93.57 -6.85
C PHE A 203 -65.18 94.71 -7.83
N ASP A 204 -65.39 94.44 -9.11
CA ASP A 204 -65.69 95.45 -10.14
C ASP A 204 -67.01 96.17 -9.83
N LYS A 205 -68.03 95.43 -9.34
CA LYS A 205 -69.29 96.00 -8.82
C LYS A 205 -69.07 96.88 -7.60
N LEU A 206 -68.23 96.44 -6.66
CA LEU A 206 -67.87 97.21 -5.48
C LEU A 206 -67.05 98.45 -5.85
N ALA A 207 -66.11 98.35 -6.78
CA ALA A 207 -65.33 99.47 -7.30
C ALA A 207 -66.24 100.49 -7.98
N SER A 208 -67.29 100.05 -8.70
CA SER A 208 -68.31 100.95 -9.24
C SER A 208 -69.14 101.62 -8.13
N LEU A 209 -69.49 100.90 -7.06
CA LEU A 209 -70.22 101.43 -5.90
C LEU A 209 -69.36 102.40 -5.05
N ILE A 210 -68.08 102.10 -4.86
CA ILE A 210 -67.11 102.93 -4.15
C ILE A 210 -66.77 104.18 -4.96
N SER A 211 -66.69 104.08 -6.29
CA SER A 211 -66.58 105.26 -7.17
C SER A 211 -67.84 106.13 -7.13
N SER A 212 -68.98 105.59 -6.67
CA SER A 212 -70.25 106.30 -6.48
C SER A 212 -70.45 106.83 -5.06
N ASN A 213 -69.63 106.42 -4.08
CA ASN A 213 -69.73 106.83 -2.69
C ASN A 213 -68.38 107.31 -2.19
N ASN A 214 -68.24 108.63 -2.11
CA ASN A 214 -67.15 109.26 -1.40
C ASN A 214 -67.23 108.95 0.10
N GLU A 215 -66.03 108.67 0.63
CA GLU A 215 -65.54 108.94 1.98
C GLU A 215 -65.79 107.92 3.12
N GLN A 216 -64.63 107.43 3.60
CA GLN A 216 -64.22 107.12 4.97
C GLN A 216 -64.51 105.74 5.61
N GLU A 217 -63.43 104.94 5.63
CA GLU A 217 -62.72 104.44 6.81
C GLU A 217 -63.51 103.71 7.93
N LYS A 218 -63.18 102.43 8.14
CA LYS A 218 -62.39 102.04 9.34
C LYS A 218 -61.75 100.67 9.19
N ASN A 219 -60.41 100.66 9.16
CA ASN A 219 -59.54 99.51 8.86
C ASN A 219 -59.16 98.67 10.10
N GLU A 220 -59.80 98.87 11.26
CA GLU A 220 -59.45 98.16 12.51
C GLU A 220 -60.30 96.88 12.73
N GLY A 221 -61.57 96.88 12.30
CA GLY A 221 -62.45 95.71 12.46
C GLY A 221 -62.06 94.51 11.59
N LYS A 222 -61.45 94.75 10.42
CA LYS A 222 -61.01 93.68 9.51
C LYS A 222 -59.85 92.87 10.09
N GLN A 223 -58.91 93.50 10.81
CA GLN A 223 -57.79 92.78 11.40
C GLN A 223 -58.22 91.88 12.57
N VAL A 224 -59.14 92.35 13.42
CA VAL A 224 -59.66 91.56 14.56
C VAL A 224 -60.47 90.35 14.05
N ALA A 225 -61.28 90.54 13.01
CA ALA A 225 -62.06 89.44 12.42
C ALA A 225 -61.17 88.35 11.79
N ILE A 226 -60.07 88.73 11.13
CA ILE A 226 -59.12 87.78 10.55
C ILE A 226 -58.39 87.00 11.64
N LEU A 227 -57.91 87.66 12.70
CA LEU A 227 -57.23 86.99 13.81
C LEU A 227 -58.15 86.02 14.57
N PHE A 228 -59.42 86.38 14.74
CA PHE A 228 -60.40 85.50 15.40
C PHE A 228 -60.66 84.23 14.58
N HIS A 229 -60.85 84.33 13.27
CA HIS A 229 -61.05 83.16 12.40
C HIS A 229 -59.84 82.22 12.36
N ILE A 230 -58.62 82.77 12.24
CA ILE A 230 -57.39 81.96 12.26
C ILE A 230 -57.28 81.20 13.58
N SER A 231 -57.54 81.87 14.71
CA SER A 231 -57.50 81.22 16.03
C SER A 231 -58.60 80.15 16.19
N GLU A 232 -59.76 80.31 15.55
CA GLU A 232 -60.85 79.34 15.59
C GLU A 232 -60.55 78.10 14.74
N GLU A 233 -59.96 78.28 13.56
CA GLU A 233 -59.51 77.21 12.68
C GLU A 233 -58.40 76.37 13.33
N GLU A 234 -57.40 77.01 13.95
CA GLU A 234 -56.34 76.32 14.70
C GLU A 234 -56.90 75.51 15.88
N ARG A 235 -57.90 76.05 16.59
CA ARG A 235 -58.57 75.35 17.70
C ARG A 235 -59.29 74.10 17.21
N ASN A 236 -60.00 74.19 16.08
CA ASN A 236 -60.74 73.07 15.50
C ASN A 236 -59.81 71.98 14.97
N ALA A 237 -58.70 72.36 14.31
CA ALA A 237 -57.68 71.41 13.84
C ALA A 237 -57.03 70.64 15.01
N LYS A 238 -56.72 71.33 16.10
CA LYS A 238 -56.14 70.72 17.32
C LYS A 238 -57.08 69.71 17.96
N GLN A 239 -58.38 70.01 18.06
CA GLN A 239 -59.38 69.09 18.61
C GLN A 239 -59.53 67.82 17.77
N LYS A 240 -59.41 67.92 16.44
CA LYS A 240 -59.49 66.77 15.54
C LYS A 240 -58.29 65.82 15.72
N LEU A 241 -57.07 66.36 15.78
CA LEU A 241 -55.86 65.56 16.02
C LEU A 241 -55.87 64.88 17.40
N GLU A 242 -56.43 65.53 18.42
CA GLU A 242 -56.52 64.96 19.78
C GLU A 242 -57.47 63.76 19.85
N LEU A 243 -58.57 63.78 19.07
CA LEU A 243 -59.49 62.65 18.94
C LEU A 243 -58.86 61.47 18.20
N GLU A 244 -58.12 61.73 17.12
CA GLU A 244 -57.42 60.70 16.35
C GLU A 244 -56.31 60.03 17.18
N ASN A 245 -55.56 60.81 17.97
CA ASN A 245 -54.55 60.26 18.87
C ASN A 245 -55.18 59.35 19.93
N LYS A 246 -56.32 59.75 20.52
CA LYS A 246 -57.06 58.90 21.46
C LYS A 246 -57.57 57.61 20.80
N GLN A 247 -58.05 57.68 19.55
CA GLN A 247 -58.48 56.48 18.82
C GLN A 247 -57.32 55.52 18.56
N LEU A 248 -56.17 56.01 18.10
CA LEU A 248 -54.97 55.20 17.87
C LEU A 248 -54.46 54.58 19.18
N GLN A 249 -54.52 55.34 20.28
CA GLN A 249 -54.11 54.85 21.60
C GLN A 249 -55.05 53.73 22.10
N SER A 250 -56.36 53.88 21.93
CA SER A 250 -57.32 52.81 22.24
C SER A 250 -57.19 51.59 21.33
N GLN A 251 -56.80 51.75 20.05
CA GLN A 251 -56.50 50.62 19.16
C GLN A 251 -55.23 49.87 19.58
N LEU A 252 -54.20 50.59 20.03
CA LEU A 252 -52.97 49.99 20.56
C LEU A 252 -53.21 49.24 21.87
N GLU A 253 -53.99 49.80 22.80
CA GLU A 253 -54.38 49.10 24.04
C GLU A 253 -55.24 47.85 23.75
N ALA A 254 -56.08 47.90 22.70
CA ALA A 254 -56.83 46.72 22.25
C ALA A 254 -55.91 45.64 21.65
N MET A 255 -54.81 46.02 20.98
CA MET A 255 -53.79 45.07 20.51
C MET A 255 -52.95 44.50 21.66
N GLU A 256 -52.59 45.30 22.68
CA GLU A 256 -51.88 44.81 23.87
C GLU A 256 -52.73 43.84 24.70
N HIS A 257 -54.03 44.10 24.84
CA HIS A 257 -54.93 43.23 25.61
C HIS A 257 -55.33 41.94 24.84
N MET A 258 -54.95 41.83 23.58
CA MET A 258 -54.95 40.58 22.81
C MET A 258 -53.69 39.72 23.05
N GLN A 259 -52.78 40.12 23.95
CA GLN A 259 -51.72 39.23 24.50
C GLN A 259 -52.24 38.20 25.53
N GLY A 260 -53.46 37.72 25.34
CA GLY A 260 -53.95 36.47 25.91
C GLY A 260 -54.51 35.65 24.75
N ASP A 261 -53.74 34.67 24.28
CA ASP A 261 -54.04 33.75 23.16
C ASP A 261 -53.73 34.21 21.71
N GLU A 262 -52.66 34.97 21.46
CA GLU A 262 -52.02 34.93 20.14
C GLU A 262 -51.05 33.72 20.03
N ASP A 263 -51.61 32.66 19.42
CA ASP A 263 -51.03 31.51 18.71
C ASP A 263 -50.16 30.48 19.47
N SER A 264 -50.84 29.48 20.03
CA SER A 264 -50.27 28.13 20.28
C SER A 264 -49.59 27.55 19.02
N GLU A 265 -50.12 27.81 17.83
CA GLU A 265 -49.66 27.19 16.58
C GLU A 265 -48.35 27.80 16.04
N SER A 266 -48.21 29.12 16.11
CA SER A 266 -47.00 29.85 15.68
C SER A 266 -45.81 29.58 16.60
N LYS A 267 -46.04 29.47 17.92
CA LYS A 267 -45.01 29.02 18.88
C LYS A 267 -44.63 27.56 18.69
N LYS A 268 -45.59 26.71 18.37
CA LYS A 268 -45.34 25.29 18.07
C LYS A 268 -44.50 25.12 16.80
N LYS A 269 -44.81 25.86 15.72
CA LYS A 269 -43.98 25.88 14.49
C LYS A 269 -42.55 26.33 14.77
N MET A 270 -42.36 27.35 15.59
CA MET A 270 -41.03 27.83 15.95
C MET A 270 -40.25 26.79 16.78
N ALA A 271 -40.92 26.09 17.71
CA ALA A 271 -40.31 25.01 18.48
C ALA A 271 -39.95 23.79 17.60
N GLU A 272 -40.80 23.43 16.65
CA GLU A 272 -40.53 22.35 15.68
C GLU A 272 -39.31 22.70 14.80
N GLN A 273 -39.22 23.94 14.31
CA GLN A 273 -38.04 24.39 13.53
C GLN A 273 -36.74 24.39 14.35
N ILE A 274 -36.81 24.76 15.63
CA ILE A 274 -35.65 24.70 16.53
C ILE A 274 -35.22 23.24 16.73
N GLN A 275 -36.17 22.34 16.94
CA GLN A 275 -35.88 20.92 17.12
C GLN A 275 -35.28 20.29 15.85
N GLU A 276 -35.82 20.59 14.66
CA GLU A 276 -35.27 20.12 13.39
C GLU A 276 -33.84 20.63 13.17
N LEU A 277 -33.56 21.88 13.54
CA LEU A 277 -32.21 22.46 13.49
C LEU A 277 -31.25 21.79 14.48
N GLU A 278 -31.70 21.43 15.68
CA GLU A 278 -30.90 20.69 16.66
C GLU A 278 -30.58 19.27 16.16
N GLU A 279 -31.56 18.55 15.64
CA GLU A 279 -31.36 17.23 15.05
C GLU A 279 -30.40 17.28 13.84
N HIS A 280 -30.51 18.32 13.01
CA HIS A 280 -29.57 18.55 11.91
C HIS A 280 -28.15 18.86 12.42
N CYS A 281 -28.01 19.62 13.51
CA CYS A 281 -26.71 19.86 14.13
C CYS A 281 -26.08 18.55 14.64
N ASP A 282 -26.86 17.69 15.29
CA ASP A 282 -26.39 16.40 15.81
C ASP A 282 -25.96 15.45 14.69
N THR A 283 -26.74 15.37 13.61
CA THR A 283 -26.37 14.55 12.44
C THR A 283 -25.07 15.05 11.80
N LEU A 284 -24.92 16.37 11.60
CA LEU A 284 -23.67 16.96 11.11
C LEU A 284 -22.49 16.69 12.03
N GLN A 285 -22.68 16.78 13.35
CA GLN A 285 -21.63 16.50 14.32
C GLN A 285 -21.21 15.02 14.29
N SER A 286 -22.16 14.10 14.19
CA SER A 286 -21.89 12.67 14.03
C SER A 286 -21.15 12.35 12.73
N PHE A 287 -21.53 13.04 11.65
CA PHE A 287 -20.89 12.93 10.34
C PHE A 287 -19.44 13.44 10.38
N ALA A 288 -19.23 14.61 10.99
CA ALA A 288 -17.90 15.19 11.17
C ALA A 288 -16.98 14.28 12.00
N GLN A 289 -17.47 13.72 13.11
CA GLN A 289 -16.70 12.75 13.90
C GLN A 289 -16.34 11.49 13.09
N THR A 290 -17.29 10.97 12.31
CA THR A 290 -17.03 9.82 11.42
C THR A 290 -15.95 10.14 10.39
N LEU A 291 -15.97 11.34 9.83
CA LEU A 291 -14.99 11.78 8.84
C LEU A 291 -13.58 11.85 9.45
N VAL A 292 -13.46 12.44 10.65
CA VAL A 292 -12.19 12.51 11.40
C VAL A 292 -11.63 11.12 11.69
N ILE A 293 -12.47 10.16 12.08
CA ILE A 293 -12.04 8.78 12.33
C ILE A 293 -11.55 8.13 11.03
N LYS A 294 -12.27 8.30 9.92
CA LYS A 294 -11.86 7.76 8.61
C LYS A 294 -10.55 8.36 8.10
N GLU A 295 -10.38 9.66 8.26
CA GLU A 295 -9.14 10.37 7.89
C GLU A 295 -7.95 9.84 8.69
N ARG A 296 -8.09 9.72 10.02
CA ARG A 296 -7.04 9.14 10.87
C ARG A 296 -6.69 7.72 10.47
N ASN A 297 -7.68 6.87 10.23
CA ASN A 297 -7.45 5.49 9.80
C ASN A 297 -6.73 5.42 8.44
N ALA A 298 -7.17 6.23 7.46
CA ALA A 298 -6.55 6.29 6.14
C ALA A 298 -5.11 6.81 6.23
N ASN A 299 -4.86 7.82 7.06
CA ASN A 299 -3.51 8.31 7.32
C ASN A 299 -2.64 7.23 7.99
N ASP A 300 -3.16 6.49 8.97
CA ASP A 300 -2.43 5.40 9.60
C ASP A 300 -2.06 4.29 8.59
N GLU A 301 -2.99 3.90 7.71
CA GLU A 301 -2.74 2.97 6.61
C GLU A 301 -1.65 3.50 5.65
N LEU A 302 -1.72 4.77 5.28
CA LEU A 302 -0.70 5.42 4.45
C LEU A 302 0.67 5.45 5.14
N GLN A 303 0.73 5.74 6.43
CA GLN A 303 1.99 5.71 7.19
C GLN A 303 2.55 4.28 7.29
N LEU A 304 1.71 3.27 7.47
CA LEU A 304 2.13 1.86 7.47
C LEU A 304 2.66 1.45 6.10
N ALA A 305 1.96 1.79 5.02
CA ALA A 305 2.40 1.52 3.64
C ALA A 305 3.73 2.22 3.34
N ARG A 306 3.89 3.49 3.75
CA ARG A 306 5.15 4.25 3.62
C ARG A 306 6.29 3.56 4.37
N LYS A 307 6.07 3.14 5.62
CA LYS A 307 7.08 2.42 6.43
C LYS A 307 7.47 1.10 5.78
N ALA A 308 6.50 0.33 5.28
CA ALA A 308 6.75 -0.94 4.59
C ALA A 308 7.57 -0.72 3.31
N LEU A 309 7.26 0.32 2.53
CA LEU A 309 8.00 0.67 1.32
C LEU A 309 9.45 1.07 1.64
N ILE A 310 9.66 1.91 2.65
CA ILE A 310 11.00 2.31 3.12
C ILE A 310 11.82 1.08 3.53
N ARG A 311 11.20 0.13 4.25
CA ARG A 311 11.85 -1.12 4.65
C ARG A 311 12.18 -2.02 3.46
N GLY A 312 11.25 -2.18 2.52
CA GLY A 312 11.51 -2.96 1.30
C GLY A 312 12.67 -2.40 0.49
N PHE A 313 12.79 -1.07 0.38
CA PHE A 313 13.94 -0.44 -0.26
C PHE A 313 15.23 -0.59 0.56
N GLN A 314 15.18 -0.58 1.90
CA GLN A 314 16.33 -0.89 2.75
C GLN A 314 16.94 -2.24 2.40
N ASP A 315 16.10 -3.28 2.39
CA ASP A 315 16.53 -4.65 2.14
C ASP A 315 17.15 -4.79 0.74
N LEU A 316 16.58 -4.11 -0.27
CA LEU A 316 17.08 -4.09 -1.64
C LEU A 316 18.43 -3.38 -1.80
N ILE A 317 18.68 -2.30 -1.05
CA ILE A 317 19.97 -1.58 -1.05
C ILE A 317 21.06 -2.43 -0.38
N THR A 318 20.72 -3.20 0.66
CA THR A 318 21.68 -4.05 1.38
C THR A 318 21.91 -5.42 0.72
N GLY A 319 21.03 -5.86 -0.18
CA GLY A 319 21.13 -7.14 -0.85
C GLY A 319 22.13 -7.13 -2.02
N GLN A 320 22.85 -8.24 -2.23
CA GLN A 320 23.62 -8.49 -3.46
C GLN A 320 22.66 -8.68 -4.63
N THR A 321 22.19 -7.58 -5.21
CA THR A 321 21.37 -7.59 -6.43
C THR A 321 22.20 -7.13 -7.62
N SER A 322 21.89 -7.64 -8.82
CA SER A 322 22.62 -7.34 -10.06
C SER A 322 22.47 -5.89 -10.54
N ILE A 323 21.57 -5.11 -9.92
CA ILE A 323 21.33 -3.70 -10.19
C ILE A 323 21.58 -2.93 -8.89
N GLY A 324 22.61 -2.07 -8.87
CA GLY A 324 22.94 -1.27 -7.69
C GLY A 324 21.89 -0.19 -7.42
N ILE A 325 21.08 -0.37 -6.37
CA ILE A 325 20.12 0.63 -5.91
C ILE A 325 20.83 1.51 -4.85
N LYS A 326 20.91 2.81 -5.10
CA LYS A 326 21.58 3.78 -4.22
C LYS A 326 20.60 4.85 -3.73
N ARG A 327 20.68 5.23 -2.45
CA ARG A 327 19.85 6.34 -1.94
C ARG A 327 20.41 7.69 -2.37
N MET A 328 19.49 8.58 -2.70
CA MET A 328 19.78 9.99 -2.97
C MET A 328 20.46 10.66 -1.76
N GLY A 329 21.72 11.05 -1.91
CA GLY A 329 22.51 11.71 -0.86
C GLY A 329 23.46 10.79 -0.09
N MET A 330 23.40 9.47 -0.30
CA MET A 330 24.45 8.57 0.19
C MET A 330 25.71 8.73 -0.65
N LEU A 331 26.84 8.90 0.01
CA LEU A 331 28.14 9.02 -0.61
C LEU A 331 28.78 7.63 -0.73
N ASP A 332 29.59 7.43 -1.78
CA ASP A 332 30.34 6.16 -1.91
C ASP A 332 31.62 6.26 -1.10
N GLN A 333 31.63 5.57 0.06
CA GLN A 333 32.71 5.65 1.03
C GLN A 333 34.04 5.17 0.45
N GLU A 334 34.06 4.06 -0.31
CA GLU A 334 35.30 3.54 -0.89
C GLU A 334 35.90 4.50 -1.95
N SER A 335 35.05 5.10 -2.79
CA SER A 335 35.52 6.06 -3.80
C SER A 335 36.06 7.34 -3.17
N LEU A 336 35.45 7.81 -2.08
CA LEU A 336 35.92 8.98 -1.35
C LEU A 336 37.17 8.69 -0.55
N GLU A 337 37.25 7.56 0.15
CA GLU A 337 38.46 7.14 0.85
C GLU A 337 39.65 7.05 -0.12
N LYS A 338 39.47 6.45 -1.30
CA LYS A 338 40.50 6.46 -2.37
C LYS A 338 40.89 7.86 -2.83
N ALA A 339 39.93 8.79 -2.93
CA ALA A 339 40.23 10.18 -3.28
C ALA A 339 40.96 10.93 -2.15
N PHE A 340 40.67 10.60 -0.88
CA PHE A 340 41.24 11.23 0.30
C PHE A 340 42.54 10.59 0.79
N GLN A 341 42.89 9.39 0.32
CA GLN A 341 44.15 8.68 0.64
C GLN A 341 45.42 9.52 0.41
N GLN A 342 45.35 10.57 -0.42
CA GLN A 342 46.46 11.49 -0.65
C GLN A 342 46.57 12.64 0.37
N LYS A 343 45.56 12.87 1.22
CA LYS A 343 45.45 14.07 2.09
C LYS A 343 44.97 13.83 3.52
N LEU A 344 44.23 12.76 3.79
CA LEU A 344 43.61 12.49 5.10
C LEU A 344 43.83 11.03 5.49
N SER A 345 43.80 10.75 6.80
CA SER A 345 43.78 9.38 7.30
C SER A 345 42.46 8.70 6.95
N GLU A 346 42.45 7.37 6.87
CA GLU A 346 41.25 6.56 6.58
C GLU A 346 40.11 6.87 7.57
N HIS A 347 40.44 7.10 8.85
CA HIS A 347 39.47 7.47 9.87
C HIS A 347 38.88 8.87 9.64
N ASP A 348 39.71 9.85 9.29
CA ASP A 348 39.26 11.23 9.05
C ASP A 348 38.39 11.34 7.78
N ALA A 349 38.70 10.55 6.75
CA ALA A 349 37.92 10.46 5.53
C ALA A 349 36.51 9.92 5.82
N ALA A 350 36.38 8.82 6.56
CA ALA A 350 35.09 8.27 6.96
C ALA A 350 34.26 9.26 7.79
N LEU A 351 34.91 10.01 8.69
CA LEU A 351 34.27 11.02 9.53
C LEU A 351 33.79 12.23 8.71
N PHE A 352 34.54 12.62 7.67
CA PHE A 352 34.12 13.63 6.71
C PHE A 352 32.94 13.18 5.85
N CYS A 353 32.96 11.94 5.36
CA CYS A 353 31.84 11.34 4.61
C CYS A 353 30.55 11.38 5.44
N ALA A 354 30.61 10.92 6.69
CA ALA A 354 29.45 10.93 7.60
C ALA A 354 28.92 12.35 7.87
N LYS A 355 29.81 13.33 8.03
CA LYS A 355 29.42 14.75 8.20
C LYS A 355 28.72 15.31 6.98
N TRP A 356 29.26 15.05 5.79
CA TRP A 356 28.67 15.52 4.53
C TRP A 356 27.32 14.87 4.25
N GLU A 357 27.20 13.56 4.49
CA GLU A 357 25.91 12.88 4.41
C GLU A 357 24.89 13.53 5.35
N ALA A 358 25.26 13.77 6.61
CA ALA A 358 24.38 14.41 7.58
C ALA A 358 23.93 15.82 7.14
N GLU A 359 24.80 16.64 6.58
CA GLU A 359 24.44 17.96 6.04
C GLU A 359 23.49 17.84 4.83
N ILE A 360 23.78 16.94 3.89
CA ILE A 360 22.92 16.69 2.72
C ILE A 360 21.54 16.19 3.15
N PHE A 361 21.46 15.34 4.17
CA PHE A 361 20.19 14.88 4.74
C PHE A 361 19.45 16.01 5.48
N SER A 362 20.16 16.87 6.21
CA SER A 362 19.56 17.98 6.97
C SER A 362 18.98 19.09 6.08
N ILE A 363 19.56 19.35 4.91
CA ILE A 363 19.03 20.36 3.97
C ILE A 363 17.67 19.92 3.40
N LYS A 364 17.44 18.61 3.26
CA LYS A 364 16.22 18.07 2.66
C LYS A 364 15.04 17.97 3.63
N SER A 365 15.29 17.80 4.93
CA SER A 365 14.21 17.81 5.94
C SER A 365 13.53 19.17 6.10
N ILE A 366 14.18 20.27 5.66
CA ILE A 366 13.61 21.63 5.68
C ILE A 366 12.65 21.86 4.51
N SER A 367 12.76 21.10 3.40
CA SER A 367 11.91 21.30 2.20
C SER A 367 10.66 20.42 2.15
N LEU A 368 10.35 19.66 3.21
CA LEU A 368 9.30 18.63 3.24
C LEU A 368 8.33 18.77 4.44
N ASN A 369 8.40 19.87 5.19
CA ASN A 369 7.42 20.19 6.24
C ASN A 369 6.38 21.19 5.74
#